data_AF-A0A659UCY6-F1
#
_entry.id   AF-A0A659UCY6-F1
#
_cell.length_a   1.000
_cell.length_b   1.000
_cell.length_c   1.000
_cell.angle_alpha   90.00
_cell.angle_beta   90.00
_cell.angle_gamma   90.00
#
_symmetry.space_group_name_H-M   'P 1'
#
loop_
_entity.id
_entity.type
_entity.pdbx_description
1 polymer ?
#
loop_
_entity_poly.entity_id
_entity_poly.type
_entity_poly.pdbx_seq_one_letter_code
_entity_poly.pdbx_strand_id
1 'polypeptide(L)'
;FEAVMTRIDHESGSDRIHEALLALDSRGEVETIVNVQGDLPTIDPGIIAASLRPFEDAAVDIATLGVEIVREEEKTNPNVVKIVGSPLSATRLRALYFTRATAPWGEGPLYHHVGLYAYRRA
;
A
#
# COMPACT_ATOMS: atom_id res chain seq x y z
N PHE A 1 -16.12 -9.58 -15.75
CA PHE A 1 -14.91 -9.64 -14.91
C PHE A 1 -14.65 -11.09 -14.58
N GLU A 2 -13.39 -11.50 -14.62
CA GLU A 2 -12.98 -12.81 -14.13
C GLU A 2 -12.72 -12.70 -12.62
N ALA A 3 -13.08 -13.74 -11.87
CA ALA A 3 -12.91 -13.78 -10.43
C ALA A 3 -12.46 -15.18 -10.03
N VAL A 4 -11.55 -15.25 -9.07
CA VAL A 4 -11.03 -16.52 -8.54
C VAL A 4 -11.21 -16.55 -7.03
N MET A 5 -11.71 -17.68 -6.54
CA MET A 5 -11.76 -17.95 -5.12
C MET A 5 -10.37 -18.43 -4.68
N THR A 6 -9.85 -17.82 -3.62
CA THR A 6 -8.60 -18.22 -2.97
C THR A 6 -8.90 -19.07 -1.75
N ARG A 7 -7.90 -19.78 -1.24
CA ARG A 7 -8.07 -20.59 -0.03
C ARG A 7 -8.43 -19.73 1.19
N ILE A 8 -9.19 -20.31 2.10
CA ILE A 8 -9.68 -19.62 3.31
C ILE A 8 -8.63 -19.55 4.43
N ASP A 9 -7.57 -20.34 4.35
CA ASP A 9 -6.55 -20.50 5.39
C ASP A 9 -5.31 -19.61 5.21
N HIS A 10 -5.34 -18.67 4.26
CA HIS A 10 -4.27 -17.68 4.09
C HIS A 10 -4.22 -16.68 5.24
N GLU A 11 -3.03 -16.50 5.81
CA GLU A 11 -2.79 -15.59 6.94
C GLU A 11 -2.83 -14.11 6.50
N SER A 12 -2.43 -13.80 5.26
CA SER A 12 -2.36 -12.43 4.76
C SER A 12 -3.10 -12.20 3.45
N GLY A 13 -3.38 -10.93 3.16
CA GLY A 13 -3.93 -10.53 1.86
C GLY A 13 -2.95 -10.74 0.70
N SER A 14 -1.65 -10.63 0.96
CA SER A 14 -0.61 -10.84 -0.05
C SER A 14 -0.56 -12.30 -0.52
N ASP A 15 -0.76 -13.26 0.40
CA ASP A 15 -0.79 -14.69 0.04
C ASP A 15 -1.99 -15.01 -0.87
N ARG A 16 -3.15 -14.41 -0.58
CA ARG A 16 -4.33 -14.53 -1.44
C ARG A 16 -4.08 -13.94 -2.84
N ILE A 17 -3.42 -12.79 -2.91
CA ILE A 17 -3.09 -12.16 -4.21
C ILE A 17 -2.14 -13.04 -5.00
N HIS A 18 -1.13 -13.61 -4.35
CA HIS A 18 -0.18 -14.51 -5.00
C HIS A 18 -0.89 -15.74 -5.58
N GLU A 19 -1.76 -16.40 -4.81
CA GLU A 19 -2.56 -17.52 -5.32
C GLU A 19 -3.44 -17.11 -6.50
N ALA A 20 -4.16 -15.98 -6.38
CA ALA A 20 -5.03 -15.48 -7.44
C ALA A 20 -4.25 -15.19 -8.73
N LEU A 21 -3.06 -14.58 -8.62
CA LEU A 21 -2.20 -14.27 -9.75
C LEU A 21 -1.72 -15.54 -10.46
N LEU A 22 -1.33 -16.57 -9.71
CA LEU A 22 -0.90 -17.86 -10.29
C LEU A 22 -2.03 -18.57 -11.03
N ALA A 23 -3.27 -18.45 -10.53
CA ALA A 23 -4.44 -19.05 -11.17
C ALA A 23 -4.87 -18.30 -12.45
N LEU A 24 -4.83 -16.97 -12.43
CA LEU A 24 -5.33 -16.11 -13.52
C LEU A 24 -4.28 -15.84 -14.60
N ASP A 25 -3.00 -15.80 -14.24
CA ASP A 25 -1.91 -15.49 -15.17
C ASP A 25 -0.73 -16.45 -15.01
N SER A 26 -1.00 -17.69 -15.45
CA SER A 26 -0.02 -18.78 -15.51
C SER A 26 1.14 -18.51 -16.48
N ARG A 27 0.97 -17.57 -17.42
CA ARG A 27 1.99 -17.22 -18.42
C ARG A 27 2.96 -16.14 -17.95
N GLY A 28 2.63 -15.41 -16.88
CA GLY A 28 3.51 -14.39 -16.36
C GLY A 28 3.45 -13.07 -17.11
N GLU A 29 2.36 -12.79 -17.81
CA GLU A 29 2.21 -11.60 -18.65
C GLU A 29 1.89 -10.33 -17.84
N VAL A 30 1.30 -10.48 -16.65
CA VAL A 30 1.01 -9.37 -15.73
C VAL A 30 2.29 -8.94 -15.03
N GLU A 31 2.75 -7.72 -15.34
CA GLU A 31 3.96 -7.14 -14.76
C GLU A 31 3.68 -6.36 -13.46
N THR A 32 2.46 -5.86 -13.29
CA THR A 32 2.08 -4.99 -12.18
C THR A 32 0.75 -5.40 -11.57
N ILE A 33 0.70 -5.48 -10.24
CA ILE A 33 -0.48 -5.85 -9.46
C ILE A 33 -0.80 -4.70 -8.52
N VAL A 34 -2.08 -4.28 -8.45
CA VAL A 34 -2.54 -3.33 -7.43
C VAL A 34 -3.57 -4.01 -6.52
N ASN A 35 -3.23 -4.11 -5.24
CA ASN A 35 -4.10 -4.56 -4.17
C ASN A 35 -4.98 -3.41 -3.69
N VAL A 36 -6.26 -3.43 -4.06
CA VAL A 36 -7.28 -2.52 -3.55
C VAL A 36 -8.16 -3.28 -2.57
N GLN A 37 -8.21 -2.82 -1.32
CA GLN A 37 -9.03 -3.45 -0.29
C GLN A 37 -10.53 -3.22 -0.55
N GLY A 38 -11.35 -4.25 -0.29
CA GLY A 38 -12.79 -4.20 -0.53
C GLY A 38 -13.56 -3.27 0.42
N ASP A 39 -12.92 -2.80 1.50
CA ASP A 39 -13.46 -1.85 2.46
C ASP A 39 -13.22 -0.37 2.06
N LEU A 40 -12.69 -0.13 0.86
CA LEU A 40 -12.51 1.20 0.26
C LEU A 40 -13.48 1.45 -0.92
N PRO A 41 -14.82 1.42 -0.70
CA PRO A 41 -15.81 1.45 -1.78
C PRO A 41 -15.84 2.78 -2.56
N THR A 42 -15.33 3.87 -1.98
CA THR A 42 -15.36 5.22 -2.57
C THR A 42 -13.97 5.74 -2.91
N ILE A 43 -12.98 4.84 -3.08
CA ILE A 43 -11.63 5.26 -3.44
C ILE A 43 -11.62 5.93 -4.80
N ASP A 44 -10.99 7.10 -4.89
CA ASP A 44 -10.82 7.81 -6.15
C ASP A 44 -9.88 7.00 -7.08
N PRO A 45 -10.26 6.70 -8.33
CA PRO A 45 -9.38 6.02 -9.29
C PRO A 45 -8.03 6.71 -9.49
N GLY A 46 -7.97 8.04 -9.35
CA GLY A 46 -6.73 8.82 -9.38
C GLY A 46 -5.78 8.48 -8.23
N ILE A 47 -6.30 8.05 -7.07
CA ILE A 47 -5.50 7.56 -5.95
C ILE A 47 -4.90 6.19 -6.27
N ILE A 48 -5.68 5.30 -6.91
CA ILE A 48 -5.18 4.00 -7.38
C ILE A 48 -4.05 4.24 -8.39
N ALA A 49 -4.25 5.10 -9.39
CA ALA A 49 -3.23 5.45 -10.37
C ALA A 49 -1.98 6.10 -9.73
N ALA A 50 -2.16 6.92 -8.70
CA ALA A 50 -1.06 7.56 -7.98
C ALA A 50 -0.11 6.55 -7.32
N SER A 51 -0.59 5.37 -6.93
CA SER A 51 0.22 4.30 -6.35
C SER A 51 1.24 3.68 -7.31
N LEU A 52 1.04 3.86 -8.62
CA LEU A 52 1.93 3.34 -9.67
C LEU A 52 3.09 4.29 -9.99
N ARG A 53 2.97 5.57 -9.66
CA ARG A 53 4.01 6.58 -9.97
C ARG A 53 5.40 6.24 -9.44
N PRO A 54 5.57 5.62 -8.24
CA PRO A 54 6.88 5.20 -7.78
C PRO A 54 7.61 4.24 -8.72
N PHE A 55 6.90 3.49 -9.58
CA PHE A 55 7.50 2.60 -10.58
C PHE A 55 8.13 3.32 -11.77
N GLU A 56 8.08 4.66 -11.85
CA GLU A 56 8.98 5.40 -12.74
C GLU A 56 10.46 5.15 -12.38
N ASP A 57 10.74 4.83 -11.12
CA ASP A 57 12.03 4.31 -10.69
C ASP A 57 12.06 2.78 -10.82
N ALA A 58 12.97 2.28 -11.65
CA ALA A 58 13.14 0.85 -11.89
C ALA A 58 13.60 0.07 -10.65
N ALA A 59 14.13 0.74 -9.63
CA ALA A 59 14.55 0.13 -8.38
C ALA A 59 13.41 -0.06 -7.36
N VAL A 60 12.18 0.36 -7.69
CA VAL A 60 11.02 0.25 -6.79
C VAL A 60 10.16 -0.94 -7.19
N ASP A 61 10.17 -1.98 -6.36
CA ASP A 61 9.35 -3.19 -6.55
C ASP A 61 7.99 -3.10 -5.87
N ILE A 62 7.87 -2.30 -4.81
CA ILE A 62 6.67 -2.18 -3.98
C ILE A 62 6.40 -0.72 -3.68
N ALA A 63 5.15 -0.30 -3.86
CA ALA A 63 4.67 1.03 -3.53
C ALA A 63 3.39 0.96 -2.72
N THR A 64 3.19 1.95 -1.85
CA THR A 64 1.96 2.15 -1.08
C THR A 64 1.69 3.64 -0.92
N LEU A 65 0.57 3.99 -0.32
CA LEU A 65 0.12 5.37 -0.15
C LEU A 65 0.18 5.78 1.32
N GLY A 66 0.58 7.04 1.53
CA GLY A 66 0.52 7.71 2.81
C GLY A 66 -0.25 9.01 2.67
N VAL A 67 -1.07 9.35 3.66
CA VAL A 67 -1.73 10.65 3.77
C VAL A 67 -1.28 11.34 5.04
N GLU A 68 -1.07 12.66 4.97
CA GLU A 68 -0.73 13.43 6.16
C GLU A 68 -1.88 13.38 7.17
N ILE A 69 -1.54 13.13 8.43
CA ILE A 69 -2.48 13.11 9.54
C ILE A 69 -2.76 14.56 9.95
N VAL A 70 -3.96 15.02 9.62
CA VAL A 70 -4.43 16.38 9.99
C VAL A 70 -5.33 16.37 11.23
N ARG A 71 -5.83 15.21 11.65
CA ARG A 71 -6.67 15.04 12.84
C ARG A 71 -5.83 14.59 14.03
N GLU A 72 -5.90 15.32 15.14
CA GLU A 72 -5.09 15.04 16.33
C GLU A 72 -5.37 13.64 16.89
N GLU A 73 -6.63 13.20 16.88
CA GLU A 73 -7.02 11.87 17.38
C GLU A 73 -6.40 10.71 16.57
N GLU A 74 -6.11 10.92 15.29
CA GLU A 74 -5.50 9.90 14.43
C GLU A 74 -4.02 9.67 14.79
N LYS A 75 -3.32 10.67 15.35
CA LYS A 75 -1.89 10.58 15.70
C LYS A 75 -1.60 9.48 16.73
N THR A 76 -2.48 9.30 17.71
CA THR A 76 -2.34 8.32 18.80
C THR A 76 -3.23 7.10 18.64
N ASN A 77 -4.10 7.06 17.62
CA ASN A 77 -5.00 5.94 17.41
C ASN A 77 -4.22 4.67 16.99
N PRO A 78 -4.32 3.56 17.75
CA PRO A 78 -3.63 2.31 17.42
C PRO A 78 -4.21 1.59 16.20
N ASN A 79 -5.41 1.98 15.73
CA ASN A 79 -6.00 1.47 14.50
C ASN A 79 -5.46 2.17 13.25
N VAL A 80 -4.84 3.35 13.42
CA VAL A 80 -4.16 4.08 12.35
C VAL A 80 -2.70 3.64 12.32
N VAL A 81 -2.25 3.07 11.21
CA VAL A 81 -0.83 2.74 11.02
C VAL A 81 -0.09 3.98 10.55
N LYS A 82 0.99 4.33 11.24
CA LYS A 82 1.87 5.46 10.93
C LYS A 82 3.05 5.00 10.07
N ILE A 83 3.51 5.86 9.17
CA ILE A 83 4.70 5.67 8.35
C ILE A 83 5.85 6.46 8.94
N VAL A 84 6.98 5.79 9.15
CA VAL A 84 8.29 6.42 9.33
C VAL A 84 9.04 6.29 8.02
N GLY A 85 9.48 7.40 7.44
CA GLY A 85 10.13 7.41 6.13
C GLY A 85 11.15 8.53 5.97
N SER A 86 12.05 8.36 5.00
CA SER A 86 12.97 9.40 4.55
C SER A 86 12.37 10.13 3.35
N PRO A 87 12.32 11.47 3.33
CA PRO A 87 11.86 12.22 2.16
C PRO A 87 12.70 11.93 0.91
N LEU A 88 12.02 11.71 -0.22
CA LEU A 88 12.63 11.63 -1.55
C LEU A 88 12.20 12.81 -2.43
N SER A 89 10.96 13.28 -2.26
CA SER A 89 10.43 14.49 -2.90
C SER A 89 9.30 15.07 -2.05
N ALA A 90 8.68 16.17 -2.50
CA ALA A 90 7.52 16.75 -1.84
C ALA A 90 6.32 15.79 -1.70
N THR A 91 6.26 14.73 -2.51
CA THR A 91 5.15 13.77 -2.54
C THR A 91 5.59 12.31 -2.40
N ARG A 92 6.87 12.06 -2.11
CA ARG A 92 7.42 10.70 -1.99
C ARG A 92 8.30 10.56 -0.75
N LEU A 93 8.06 9.47 -0.03
CA LEU A 93 8.90 9.00 1.07
C LEU A 93 9.45 7.62 0.70
N ARG A 94 10.71 7.37 1.05
CA ARG A 94 11.19 5.99 1.22
C ARG A 94 10.70 5.50 2.58
N ALA A 95 9.75 4.59 2.60
CA ALA A 95 9.28 3.98 3.85
C ALA A 95 10.43 3.21 4.51
N LEU A 96 10.66 3.50 5.79
CA LEU A 96 11.65 2.82 6.63
C LEU A 96 10.97 1.88 7.62
N TYR A 97 9.80 2.27 8.12
CA TYR A 97 9.05 1.47 9.09
C TYR A 97 7.56 1.83 9.10
N PHE A 98 6.73 0.85 9.45
CA PHE A 98 5.29 1.02 9.68
C PHE A 98 4.98 0.65 11.13
N THR A 99 4.17 1.46 11.82
CA THR A 99 3.91 1.23 13.24
C THR A 99 2.55 1.73 13.70
N ARG A 100 1.97 1.08 14.72
CA ARG A 100 0.77 1.56 15.41
C ARG A 100 1.10 2.54 16.55
N ALA A 101 2.35 2.61 16.98
CA ALA A 101 2.80 3.64 17.92
C ALA A 101 2.85 5.01 17.24
N THR A 102 2.74 6.09 18.02
CA THR A 102 2.93 7.45 17.51
C THR A 102 4.40 7.65 17.15
N ALA A 103 4.70 7.69 15.86
CA ALA A 103 6.05 7.88 15.32
C ALA A 103 5.99 8.52 13.92
N PRO A 104 7.03 9.27 13.51
CA PRO A 104 8.21 9.63 14.30
C PRO A 104 7.88 10.56 15.48
N TRP A 105 8.76 10.61 16.47
CA TRP A 105 8.65 11.58 17.57
C TRP A 105 9.26 12.92 17.17
N GLY A 106 8.74 14.01 17.74
CA GLY A 106 9.22 15.37 17.51
C GLY A 106 8.21 16.22 16.71
N GLU A 107 8.67 17.39 16.29
CA GLU A 107 7.91 18.29 15.44
C GLU A 107 7.90 17.79 13.99
N GLY A 108 6.74 17.89 13.33
CA GLY A 108 6.59 17.55 11.93
C GLY A 108 5.32 16.75 11.63
N PRO A 109 5.05 16.51 10.34
CA PRO A 109 3.88 15.75 9.93
C PRO A 109 4.02 14.28 10.31
N LEU A 110 2.90 13.66 10.69
CA LEU A 110 2.76 12.21 10.75
C LEU A 110 1.96 11.75 9.53
N TYR A 111 2.24 10.55 9.05
CA TYR A 111 1.56 10.02 7.86
C TYR A 111 0.81 8.74 8.21
N HIS A 112 -0.47 8.70 7.86
CA HIS A 112 -1.32 7.53 7.93
C HIS A 112 -1.08 6.68 6.67
N HIS A 113 -0.68 5.43 6.88
CA HIS A 113 -0.58 4.41 5.85
C HIS A 113 -1.96 3.96 5.35
N VAL A 114 -2.18 4.10 4.06
CA VAL A 114 -3.37 3.59 3.38
C VAL A 114 -3.06 2.19 2.88
N GLY A 115 -3.88 1.20 3.24
CA GLY A 115 -3.71 -0.23 2.93
C GLY A 115 -3.87 -0.62 1.46
N LEU A 116 -3.46 0.23 0.53
CA LEU A 116 -3.36 -0.03 -0.90
C LEU A 116 -1.90 -0.27 -1.25
N TYR A 117 -1.64 -1.34 -2.02
CA TYR A 117 -0.28 -1.68 -2.44
C TYR A 117 -0.21 -1.90 -3.94
N ALA A 118 0.85 -1.41 -4.56
CA ALA A 118 1.25 -1.78 -5.91
C ALA A 118 2.52 -2.63 -5.84
N TYR A 119 2.58 -3.68 -6.65
CA TYR A 119 3.69 -4.61 -6.74
C TYR A 119 4.14 -4.72 -8.19
N ARG A 120 5.45 -4.70 -8.42
CA ARG A 120 6.04 -5.31 -9.62
C ARG A 120 6.09 -6.82 -9.40
N ARG A 121 5.81 -7.57 -10.46
CA ARG A 121 6.03 -9.01 -10.44
C ARG A 121 7.54 -9.28 -10.49
N ALA A 122 8.00 -10.13 -9.58
CA ALA A 122 9.36 -10.66 -9.52
C ALA A 122 9.34 -12.19 -9.61
#